data_AF-D3LCB8-F1
#
_entry.id   AF-D3LCB8-F1
#
_cell.length_a   1.000
_cell.length_b   1.000
_cell.length_c   1.000
_cell.angle_alpha   90.00
_cell.angle_beta   90.00
_cell.angle_gamma   90.00
#
_symmetry.space_group_name_H-M   'P 1'
#
loop_
_entity.id
_entity.type
_entity.pdbx_description
1 polymer ?
#
loop_
_entity_poly.entity_id
_entity_poly.type
_entity_poly.pdbx_seq_one_letter_code
_entity_poly.pdbx_strand_id
1 'polypeptide(L)' 'MKKFELYSAAICKPEGIAFVKNTVKADSFADVIEYIESNAGWYTAINGAFKVAYIEEVVE' A
#
# COMPACT_ATOMS: atom_id res chain seq x y z
N MET A 1 -2.85 14.19 10.21
CA MET A 1 -2.67 12.90 9.52
C MET A 1 -3.46 12.87 8.22
N LYS A 2 -2.72 12.84 7.11
CA LYS A 2 -3.21 12.62 5.76
C LYS A 2 -3.59 11.14 5.57
N LYS A 3 -4.37 10.85 4.52
CA LYS A 3 -4.81 9.50 4.16
C LYS A 3 -4.06 9.05 2.92
N PHE A 4 -3.53 7.84 2.95
CA PHE A 4 -2.83 7.24 1.83
C PHE A 4 -3.42 5.89 1.48
N GLU A 5 -3.41 5.57 0.20
CA GLU A 5 -3.78 4.27 -0.33
C GLU A 5 -2.55 3.55 -0.84
N LEU A 6 -2.36 2.32 -0.37
CA LEU A 6 -1.27 1.44 -0.73
C LEU A 6 -1.81 0.35 -1.66
N TYR A 7 -1.16 0.15 -2.79
CA TYR A 7 -1.57 -0.84 -3.79
C TYR A 7 -0.48 -1.87 -4.00
N SER A 8 -0.87 -3.15 -4.11
CA SER A 8 0.00 -4.19 -4.63
C SER A 8 0.17 -4.07 -6.14
N ALA A 9 1.17 -4.77 -6.68
CA ALA A 9 1.17 -5.06 -8.11
C ALA A 9 -0.11 -5.83 -8.48
N ALA A 10 -0.64 -5.56 -9.67
CA ALA A 10 -1.77 -6.28 -10.23
C ALA A 10 -1.30 -7.58 -10.88
N ILE A 11 -2.03 -8.68 -10.67
CA ILE A 11 -1.83 -9.96 -11.32
C ILE A 11 -3.02 -10.21 -12.23
N CYS A 12 -2.78 -10.24 -13.54
CA CYS A 12 -3.79 -10.62 -14.52
C CYS A 12 -3.95 -12.15 -14.52
N LYS A 13 -5.18 -12.63 -14.31
CA LYS A 13 -5.57 -14.04 -14.35
C LYS A 13 -6.69 -14.23 -15.38
N PRO A 14 -6.94 -15.47 -15.86
CA PRO A 14 -8.08 -15.74 -16.75
C PRO A 14 -9.42 -15.28 -16.18
N GLU A 15 -9.59 -15.29 -14.85
CA GLU A 15 -10.80 -14.90 -14.14
C GLU A 15 -10.90 -13.39 -13.89
N GLY A 16 -9.85 -12.62 -14.20
CA GLY A 16 -9.79 -11.17 -13.99
C GLY A 16 -8.48 -10.69 -13.35
N ILE A 17 -8.47 -9.42 -12.93
CA ILE A 17 -7.31 -8.80 -12.29
C ILE A 17 -7.41 -8.98 -10.77
N ALA A 18 -6.36 -9.53 -10.16
CA ALA A 18 -6.22 -9.62 -8.72
C ALA A 18 -5.19 -8.60 -8.22
N PHE A 19 -5.56 -7.80 -7.22
CA PHE A 19 -4.67 -6.90 -6.50
C PHE A 19 -5.19 -6.68 -5.07
N VAL A 20 -4.33 -6.19 -4.20
CA VAL A 20 -4.68 -5.80 -2.82
C VAL A 20 -4.50 -4.30 -2.70
N LYS A 21 -5.43 -3.67 -1.98
CA LYS A 21 -5.37 -2.26 -1.60
C LYS A 21 -5.57 -2.14 -0.09
N ASN A 22 -4.88 -1.21 0.55
CA ASN A 22 -5.16 -0.84 1.93
C ASN A 22 -5.04 0.68 2.13
N THR A 23 -5.67 1.18 3.18
CA THR A 23 -5.65 2.60 3.56
C THR A 23 -4.86 2.77 4.85
N VAL A 24 -3.91 3.69 4.84
CA VAL A 24 -3.12 4.07 6.01
C VAL A 24 -3.26 5.56 6.28
N LYS A 25 -2.94 5.98 7.50
CA LYS A 25 -2.84 7.39 7.87
C LYS A 25 -1.42 7.68 8.33
N ALA A 26 -0.85 8.76 7.81
CA ALA A 26 0.49 9.23 8.17
C ALA A 26 0.52 10.76 8.08
N ASP A 27 1.57 11.40 8.58
CA ASP A 27 1.66 12.86 8.53
C ASP A 27 2.17 13.37 7.18
N SER A 28 2.94 12.55 6.46
CA SER A 28 3.49 12.86 5.14
C SER A 28 3.71 11.62 4.27
N PHE A 29 3.99 11.82 2.98
CA PHE A 29 4.45 10.75 2.08
C PHE A 29 5.77 10.14 2.55
N ALA A 30 6.67 10.96 3.12
CA ALA A 30 7.98 10.51 3.58
C ALA A 30 7.85 9.46 4.69
N ASP A 31 6.93 9.67 5.64
CA ASP A 31 6.67 8.71 6.72
C ASP A 31 6.16 7.37 6.19
N VAL A 32 5.30 7.39 5.17
CA VAL A 32 4.80 6.17 4.52
C VAL A 32 5.93 5.44 3.81
N ILE A 33 6.74 6.16 3.04
CA ILE A 33 7.86 5.58 2.29
C ILE A 33 8.89 4.99 3.26
N GLU A 34 9.26 5.70 4.32
CA GLU A 34 10.20 5.23 5.33
C GLU A 34 9.71 3.93 6.00
N TYR A 35 8.43 3.88 6.41
CA TYR A 35 7.85 2.67 6.96
C TYR A 35 7.92 1.50 5.97
N ILE A 36 7.52 1.72 4.71
CA ILE A 36 7.51 0.67 3.69
C ILE A 36 8.91 0.18 3.36
N GLU A 37 9.89 1.08 3.17
CA GLU A 37 11.28 0.72 2.88
C GLU A 37 11.98 0.03 4.06
N SER A 38 11.72 0.48 5.29
CA SER A 38 12.24 -0.19 6.50
C SER A 38 11.71 -1.61 6.66
N ASN A 39 10.54 -1.90 6.08
CA ASN A 39 9.94 -3.23 6.02
C ASN A 39 10.19 -3.92 4.67
N ALA A 40 11.28 -3.56 4.00
CA ALA A 40 11.70 -4.12 2.71
C ALA A 40 10.58 -4.12 1.66
N GLY A 41 9.81 -3.04 1.57
CA GLY A 41 8.70 -2.86 0.62
C GLY A 41 7.40 -3.59 0.97
N TRP A 42 7.30 -4.23 2.13
CA TRP A 42 6.10 -4.94 2.56
C TRP A 42 5.21 -4.06 3.45
N TYR A 43 3.91 -4.14 3.22
CA TYR A 43 2.92 -3.69 4.18
C TYR A 43 2.31 -4.92 4.88
N THR A 44 2.35 -4.94 6.21
CA THR A 44 1.85 -6.02 7.06
C THR A 44 0.69 -5.54 7.93
N ALA A 45 -0.45 -6.21 7.86
CA ALA A 45 -1.61 -6.00 8.72
C ALA A 45 -1.92 -7.28 9.52
N ILE A 46 -2.88 -7.19 10.46
CA ILE A 46 -3.22 -8.28 11.40
C ILE A 46 -3.49 -9.61 10.68
N ASN A 47 -4.13 -9.58 9.50
CA ASN A 47 -4.60 -10.78 8.77
C ASN A 47 -3.92 -10.99 7.41
N GLY A 48 -2.81 -10.30 7.12
CA GLY A 48 -2.13 -10.49 5.83
C GLY A 48 -1.07 -9.44 5.52
N ALA A 49 -0.32 -9.69 4.45
CA ALA A 49 0.72 -8.79 3.98
C ALA A 49 0.73 -8.73 2.45
N PHE A 50 1.17 -7.61 1.90
CA PHE A 50 1.43 -7.47 0.46
C PHE A 50 2.60 -6.56 0.19
N LYS A 51 3.30 -6.80 -0.92
CA LYS A 51 4.36 -5.93 -1.42
C LYS A 51 3.73 -4.67 -2.01
N VAL A 52 4.09 -3.50 -1.51
CA VAL A 52 3.57 -2.23 -2.02
C VAL A 52 4.28 -1.89 -3.33
N ALA A 53 3.50 -1.62 -4.36
CA ALA A 53 3.96 -1.23 -5.69
C ALA A 53 3.60 0.22 -6.03
N TYR A 54 2.57 0.79 -5.39
CA TYR A 54 2.12 2.15 -5.63
C TYR A 54 1.50 2.75 -4.37
N ILE A 55 1.72 4.06 -4.15
CA ILE A 55 1.25 4.84 -3.00
C ILE A 55 0.58 6.10 -3.54
N GLU A 56 -0.61 6.41 -3.06
CA GLU A 56 -1.38 7.60 -3.45
C GLU A 56 -1.86 8.35 -2.20
N GLU A 57 -1.71 9.68 -2.17
CA GLU A 57 -2.35 10.52 -1.15
C GLU A 57 -3.79 10.83 -1.59
N VAL A 58 -4.75 10.52 -0.74
CA VAL A 58 -6.16 10.81 -0.99
C VAL A 58 -6.46 12.21 -0.47
N VAL A 59 -6.71 13.14 -1.38
CA VAL A 59 -7.16 14.50 -1.09
C VAL A 59 -8.69 14.52 -1.23
N GLU A 60 -9.40 14.68 -0.11
CA GLU A 60 -10.87 14.85 -0.08
C GLU A 60 -11.29 16.30 -0.34
#